data_AF-A0A7V2CWV8-F1
#
_entry.id   AF-A0A7V2CWV8-F1
#
_cell.length_a   1.000
_cell.length_b   1.000
_cell.length_c   1.000
_cell.angle_alpha   90.00
_cell.angle_beta   90.00
_cell.angle_gamma   90.00
#
_symmetry.space_group_name_H-M   'P 1'
#
loop_
_entity.id
_entity.type
_entity.pdbx_description
1 polymer ?
#
loop_
_entity_poly.entity_id
_entity_poly.type
_entity_poly.pdbx_seq_one_letter_code
_entity_poly.pdbx_strand_id
1 'polypeptide(L)'
;MTALTSLHPDHRIAGVLAPLFALRGSQDLGVGDVGALRQFVNWAAEAGFRLVQILPVNETGQENSPYNAISSTAIEPLTLEVRPVAVPELTRADYDEVVAGFDLDALRSGDVDYPTVKRLKLALLERAFAAFERATPARLRRHRAFAAHHAGWLDGYTLFRVLIEEHGDEQWDRWPVDRRTRADAERWLGQLPPRERERIGRRRRFFAYVQELAFGQWRKLHDHCSKRDVALMGDVPIGINYYSADVFSRPELFDLDWSGGAPPEKAFKTDPFTEKWGQNWGIPKYRWEAMAADDHAWWRQRVRVAREAFHLFRIDHILGFYRIYCFPWRPQRNDEFTPLTEREAAARTGGRLPGFLPRDDSSPAHAAANRADGERVLRVLLEESGPFRLIGEDLGVVPDYVRPSLASLGIAGFKIPQWEPGPDFGLLPGNRYPRLSLTTYATHDHDPLRAT
;
A
#
# COMPACT_ATOMS: atom_id res chain seq x y z
N MET A 1 23.57 9.46 2.53
CA MET A 1 23.02 8.49 1.56
C MET A 1 24.10 8.22 0.53
N THR A 2 24.56 6.97 0.40
CA THR A 2 25.37 6.59 -0.76
C THR A 2 24.42 6.55 -1.95
N ALA A 3 24.62 7.42 -2.94
CA ALA A 3 23.81 7.38 -4.15
C ALA A 3 24.07 6.04 -4.87
N LEU A 4 23.00 5.32 -5.22
CA LEU A 4 23.10 4.13 -6.05
C LEU A 4 23.57 4.53 -7.44
N THR A 5 24.80 4.14 -7.80
CA THR A 5 25.37 4.39 -9.15
C THR A 5 24.56 3.72 -10.25
N SER A 6 23.88 2.62 -9.92
CA SER A 6 23.00 1.88 -10.85
C SER A 6 21.74 2.65 -11.26
N LEU A 7 21.23 3.58 -10.45
CA LEU A 7 20.00 4.35 -10.74
C LEU A 7 20.23 5.62 -11.58
N HIS A 8 21.34 5.70 -12.30
CA HIS A 8 21.59 6.81 -13.21
C HIS A 8 20.60 6.75 -14.39
N PRO A 9 19.98 7.87 -14.80
CA PRO A 9 18.97 7.91 -15.86
C PRO A 9 19.49 7.51 -17.27
N ASP A 10 20.79 7.39 -17.44
CA ASP A 10 21.43 6.92 -18.68
C ASP A 10 21.82 5.43 -18.64
N HIS A 11 21.64 4.77 -17.49
CA HIS A 11 21.88 3.33 -17.35
C HIS A 11 20.60 2.56 -17.61
N ARG A 12 20.72 1.48 -18.40
CA ARG A 12 19.67 0.46 -18.49
C ARG A 12 19.93 -0.57 -17.40
N ILE A 13 18.92 -0.80 -16.56
CA ILE A 13 18.98 -1.80 -15.51
C ILE A 13 17.89 -2.84 -15.71
N ALA A 14 18.16 -4.05 -15.23
CA ALA A 14 17.17 -5.11 -15.12
C ALA A 14 16.86 -5.35 -13.65
N GLY A 15 15.62 -5.78 -13.38
CA GLY A 15 15.17 -6.12 -12.06
C GLY A 15 14.21 -7.30 -12.04
N VAL A 16 13.88 -7.71 -10.82
CA VAL A 16 12.91 -8.78 -10.58
C VAL A 16 11.78 -8.24 -9.70
N LEU A 17 10.55 -8.47 -10.13
CA LEU A 17 9.35 -8.27 -9.31
C LEU A 17 9.09 -9.57 -8.52
N ALA A 18 9.01 -9.47 -7.20
CA ALA A 18 8.64 -10.58 -6.33
C ALA A 18 7.71 -10.09 -5.21
N PRO A 19 6.47 -10.60 -5.12
CA PRO A 19 5.64 -10.35 -3.95
C PRO A 19 6.34 -10.86 -2.69
N LEU A 20 6.50 -9.99 -1.68
CA LEU A 20 7.27 -10.32 -0.47
C LEU A 20 6.75 -11.59 0.21
N PHE A 21 5.42 -11.69 0.37
CA PHE A 21 4.79 -12.84 1.02
C PHE A 21 5.07 -14.18 0.31
N ALA A 22 5.35 -14.14 -1.00
CA ALA A 22 5.64 -15.32 -1.82
C ALA A 22 7.10 -15.78 -1.72
N LEU A 23 8.00 -14.94 -1.19
CA LEU A 23 9.39 -15.35 -0.96
C LEU A 23 9.46 -16.46 0.10
N ARG A 24 10.50 -17.29 0.00
CA ARG A 24 10.88 -18.28 1.00
C ARG A 24 12.32 -18.03 1.42
N GLY A 25 12.53 -17.88 2.71
CA GLY A 25 13.84 -17.71 3.34
C GLY A 25 14.21 -18.93 4.15
N SER A 26 15.50 -19.18 4.32
CA SER A 26 16.00 -20.37 5.04
C SER A 26 15.54 -20.50 6.50
N GLN A 27 14.97 -19.42 7.07
CA GLN A 27 14.58 -19.31 8.46
C GLN A 27 13.25 -18.54 8.62
N ASP A 28 12.46 -18.44 7.55
CA ASP A 28 11.15 -17.78 7.64
C ASP A 28 10.17 -18.57 8.51
N LEU A 29 9.03 -17.97 8.81
CA LEU A 29 7.96 -18.58 9.62
C LEU A 29 6.74 -18.97 8.76
N GLY A 30 6.96 -19.37 7.49
CA GLY A 30 5.91 -19.75 6.54
C GLY A 30 5.45 -18.63 5.59
N VAL A 31 6.12 -17.48 5.64
CA VAL A 31 5.85 -16.32 4.78
C VAL A 31 7.14 -15.56 4.55
N GLY A 32 7.33 -15.01 3.34
CA GLY A 32 8.47 -14.15 3.09
C GLY A 32 8.40 -12.86 3.93
N ASP A 33 9.53 -12.53 4.56
CA ASP A 33 9.71 -11.38 5.44
C ASP A 33 10.99 -10.62 5.10
N VAL A 34 11.31 -9.56 5.86
CA VAL A 34 12.55 -8.77 5.65
C VAL A 34 13.81 -9.65 5.63
N GLY A 35 13.83 -10.74 6.38
CA GLY A 35 14.94 -11.70 6.39
C GLY A 35 15.05 -12.47 5.06
N ALA A 36 13.92 -12.96 4.54
CA ALA A 36 13.86 -13.59 3.22
C ALA A 36 14.20 -12.61 2.09
N LEU A 37 13.69 -11.38 2.14
CA LEU A 37 13.97 -10.34 1.16
C LEU A 37 15.46 -9.95 1.15
N ARG A 38 16.10 -9.90 2.31
CA ARG A 38 17.56 -9.71 2.40
C ARG A 38 18.34 -10.82 1.69
N GLN A 39 17.90 -12.08 1.78
CA GLN A 39 18.50 -13.20 1.05
C GLN A 39 18.26 -13.06 -0.46
N PHE A 40 17.03 -12.70 -0.85
CA PHE A 40 16.66 -12.49 -2.25
C PHE A 40 17.45 -11.35 -2.91
N VAL A 41 17.69 -10.25 -2.19
CA VAL A 41 18.54 -9.14 -2.66
C VAL A 41 19.99 -9.59 -2.89
N ASN A 42 20.52 -10.49 -2.06
CA ASN A 42 21.86 -11.04 -2.28
C ASN A 42 21.91 -11.85 -3.58
N TRP A 43 20.94 -12.73 -3.77
CA TRP A 43 20.80 -13.50 -5.00
C TRP A 43 20.63 -12.59 -6.23
N ALA A 44 19.79 -11.55 -6.14
CA ALA A 44 19.56 -10.61 -7.22
C ALA A 44 20.85 -9.89 -7.63
N ALA A 45 21.65 -9.45 -6.64
CA ALA A 45 22.95 -8.83 -6.88
C ALA A 45 23.92 -9.79 -7.59
N GLU A 46 24.02 -11.03 -7.11
CA GLU A 46 24.86 -12.11 -7.67
C GLU A 46 24.43 -12.48 -9.10
N ALA A 47 23.14 -12.46 -9.38
CA ALA A 47 22.57 -12.69 -10.71
C ALA A 47 22.71 -11.48 -11.66
N GLY A 48 23.24 -10.34 -11.20
CA GLY A 48 23.45 -9.15 -12.01
C GLY A 48 22.26 -8.19 -12.08
N PHE A 49 21.16 -8.47 -11.38
CA PHE A 49 20.04 -7.53 -11.26
C PHE A 49 20.43 -6.32 -10.40
N ARG A 50 19.80 -5.18 -10.68
CA ARG A 50 20.04 -3.91 -9.97
C ARG A 50 18.75 -3.30 -9.40
N LEU A 51 17.64 -4.01 -9.53
CA LEU A 51 16.34 -3.61 -9.01
C LEU A 51 15.59 -4.84 -8.48
N VAL A 52 15.02 -4.71 -7.29
CA VAL A 52 14.01 -5.63 -6.76
C VAL A 52 12.75 -4.81 -6.52
N GLN A 53 11.66 -5.18 -7.19
CA GLN A 53 10.34 -4.60 -6.95
C GLN A 53 9.53 -5.54 -6.05
N ILE A 54 8.83 -4.96 -5.09
CA ILE A 54 7.86 -5.68 -4.25
C ILE A 54 6.49 -5.00 -4.34
N LEU A 55 5.45 -5.73 -3.94
CA LEU A 55 4.09 -5.20 -3.77
C LEU A 55 3.99 -4.31 -2.51
N PRO A 56 2.85 -3.62 -2.28
CA PRO A 56 2.66 -2.82 -1.08
C PRO A 56 2.90 -3.64 0.20
N VAL A 57 3.44 -2.99 1.22
CA VAL A 57 3.82 -3.62 2.51
C VAL A 57 3.01 -3.11 3.68
N ASN A 58 1.93 -2.38 3.39
CA ASN A 58 1.09 -1.75 4.38
C ASN A 58 0.20 -2.78 5.09
N GLU A 59 -0.13 -2.53 6.36
CA GLU A 59 -0.94 -3.47 7.14
C GLU A 59 -2.33 -3.65 6.54
N THR A 60 -2.74 -4.91 6.46
CA THR A 60 -4.01 -5.36 5.90
C THR A 60 -4.99 -5.76 7.01
N GLY A 61 -6.29 -5.70 6.71
CA GLY A 61 -7.37 -6.07 7.62
C GLY A 61 -7.61 -7.58 7.64
N GLN A 62 -8.90 -7.96 7.58
CA GLN A 62 -9.29 -9.37 7.47
C GLN A 62 -8.92 -9.97 6.10
N GLU A 63 -9.00 -9.16 5.05
CA GLU A 63 -8.49 -9.50 3.72
C GLU A 63 -6.97 -9.34 3.67
N ASN A 64 -6.28 -10.21 2.92
CA ASN A 64 -4.82 -10.19 2.83
C ASN A 64 -4.30 -9.48 1.56
N SER A 65 -5.16 -8.76 0.83
CA SER A 65 -4.76 -8.02 -0.37
C SER A 65 -3.87 -6.84 0.01
N PRO A 66 -2.63 -6.74 -0.53
CA PRO A 66 -1.75 -5.59 -0.28
C PRO A 66 -2.35 -4.23 -0.70
N TYR A 67 -3.33 -4.23 -1.61
CA TYR A 67 -3.99 -3.03 -2.12
C TYR A 67 -5.20 -2.60 -1.28
N ASN A 68 -5.59 -3.39 -0.27
CA ASN A 68 -6.71 -3.10 0.62
C ASN A 68 -6.24 -2.81 2.06
N ALA A 69 -5.20 -1.99 2.19
CA ALA A 69 -4.55 -1.71 3.47
C ALA A 69 -5.45 -0.91 4.43
N ILE A 70 -5.39 -1.24 5.72
CA ILE A 70 -6.06 -0.50 6.80
C ILE A 70 -5.27 0.73 7.26
N SER A 71 -4.09 0.97 6.69
CA SER A 71 -3.33 2.20 6.86
C SER A 71 -2.46 2.49 5.64
N SER A 72 -2.40 3.74 5.20
CA SER A 72 -1.52 4.17 4.11
C SER A 72 -0.04 4.25 4.49
N THR A 73 0.28 4.12 5.79
CA THR A 73 1.62 4.30 6.36
C THR A 73 2.09 3.14 7.21
N ALA A 74 1.22 2.52 8.01
CA ALA A 74 1.63 1.43 8.90
C ALA A 74 2.08 0.21 8.08
N ILE A 75 3.15 -0.43 8.53
CA ILE A 75 3.75 -1.60 7.88
C ILE A 75 3.11 -2.88 8.44
N GLU A 76 2.81 -3.82 7.55
CA GLU A 76 2.22 -5.12 7.86
C GLU A 76 3.15 -5.94 8.79
N PRO A 77 2.70 -6.28 10.02
CA PRO A 77 3.48 -7.10 10.96
C PRO A 77 3.96 -8.44 10.37
N LEU A 78 3.21 -9.01 9.43
CA LEU A 78 3.58 -10.24 8.73
C LEU A 78 4.92 -10.12 7.98
N THR A 79 5.31 -8.92 7.56
CA THR A 79 6.56 -8.67 6.81
C THR A 79 7.81 -8.66 7.68
N LEU A 80 7.68 -8.69 9.02
CA LEU A 80 8.82 -8.60 9.93
C LEU A 80 9.56 -9.93 10.05
N GLU A 81 10.89 -9.87 10.11
CA GLU A 81 11.74 -10.96 10.57
C GLU A 81 11.60 -11.05 12.09
N VAL A 82 10.79 -11.99 12.61
CA VAL A 82 10.50 -12.12 14.05
C VAL A 82 11.37 -13.22 14.66
N ARG A 83 12.68 -12.96 14.73
CA ARG A 83 13.68 -13.87 15.31
C ARG A 83 14.56 -13.12 16.31
N PRO A 84 15.23 -13.79 17.27
CA PRO A 84 16.09 -13.14 18.26
C PRO A 84 17.18 -12.23 17.66
N VAL A 85 17.67 -12.54 16.45
CA VAL A 85 18.66 -11.71 15.75
C VAL A 85 18.10 -10.37 15.24
N ALA A 86 16.79 -10.30 15.00
CA ALA A 86 16.12 -9.15 14.39
C ALA A 86 15.24 -8.36 15.39
N VAL A 87 14.83 -9.00 16.48
CA VAL A 87 14.01 -8.42 17.56
C VAL A 87 14.81 -8.47 18.87
N PRO A 88 15.45 -7.37 19.30
CA PRO A 88 16.37 -7.36 20.44
C PRO A 88 15.75 -7.83 21.77
N GLU A 89 14.47 -7.62 21.96
CA GLU A 89 13.75 -8.00 23.18
C GLU A 89 13.21 -9.45 23.15
N LEU A 90 13.39 -10.18 22.05
CA LEU A 90 12.97 -11.57 21.92
C LEU A 90 14.11 -12.52 22.25
N THR A 91 14.03 -13.20 23.39
CA THR A 91 15.07 -14.17 23.78
C THR A 91 14.97 -15.45 22.94
N ARG A 92 16.06 -16.22 22.88
CA ARG A 92 16.05 -17.53 22.23
C ARG A 92 15.06 -18.49 22.90
N ALA A 93 14.98 -18.48 24.23
CA ALA A 93 14.07 -19.32 24.98
C ALA A 93 12.60 -18.98 24.70
N ASP A 94 12.22 -17.69 24.71
CA ASP A 94 10.86 -17.27 24.38
C ASP A 94 10.49 -17.63 22.93
N TYR A 95 11.45 -17.48 22.00
CA TYR A 95 11.24 -17.85 20.60
C TYR A 95 11.00 -19.35 20.46
N ASP A 96 11.87 -20.19 21.02
CA ASP A 96 11.77 -21.65 20.93
C ASP A 96 10.48 -22.14 21.61
N GLU A 97 10.09 -21.57 22.76
CA GLU A 97 8.84 -21.90 23.46
C GLU A 97 7.61 -21.64 22.59
N VAL A 98 7.50 -20.45 21.98
CA VAL A 98 6.35 -20.10 21.15
C VAL A 98 6.33 -20.94 19.87
N VAL A 99 7.48 -21.09 19.21
CA VAL A 99 7.59 -21.85 17.95
C VAL A 99 7.27 -23.33 18.14
N ALA A 100 7.58 -23.92 19.29
CA ALA A 100 7.25 -25.32 19.59
C ALA A 100 5.74 -25.64 19.52
N GLY A 101 4.87 -24.63 19.59
CA GLY A 101 3.42 -24.77 19.42
C GLY A 101 2.95 -24.82 17.97
N PHE A 102 3.84 -24.76 16.98
CA PHE A 102 3.50 -24.66 15.56
C PHE A 102 4.29 -25.66 14.71
N ASP A 103 3.67 -26.19 13.66
CA ASP A 103 4.32 -27.02 12.66
C ASP A 103 4.98 -26.14 11.59
N LEU A 104 6.25 -25.79 11.79
CA LEU A 104 6.98 -24.93 10.87
C LEU A 104 7.23 -25.58 9.50
N ASP A 105 7.33 -26.90 9.43
CA ASP A 105 7.58 -27.59 8.17
C ASP A 105 6.33 -27.53 7.29
N ALA A 106 5.14 -27.72 7.89
CA ALA A 106 3.87 -27.51 7.22
C ALA A 106 3.72 -26.06 6.75
N LEU A 107 3.99 -25.08 7.62
CA LEU A 107 3.87 -23.65 7.28
C LEU A 107 4.82 -23.20 6.17
N ARG A 108 5.98 -23.82 6.03
CA ARG A 108 6.95 -23.53 4.97
C ARG A 108 6.62 -24.19 3.63
N SER A 109 5.69 -25.14 3.62
CA SER A 109 5.27 -25.86 2.42
C SER A 109 4.06 -25.19 1.77
N GLY A 110 4.08 -25.05 0.44
CA GLY A 110 2.92 -24.56 -0.32
C GLY A 110 2.59 -23.08 -0.11
N ASP A 111 1.31 -22.76 -0.20
CA ASP A 111 0.76 -21.42 -0.10
C ASP A 111 0.85 -20.87 1.34
N VAL A 112 0.74 -19.54 1.48
CA VAL A 112 0.83 -18.89 2.79
C VAL A 112 -0.43 -19.17 3.63
N ASP A 113 -0.28 -19.87 4.75
CA ASP A 113 -1.31 -19.96 5.80
C ASP A 113 -1.34 -18.67 6.63
N TYR A 114 -1.97 -17.63 6.09
CA TYR A 114 -2.06 -16.31 6.73
C TYR A 114 -2.57 -16.37 8.18
N PRO A 115 -3.68 -17.05 8.51
CA PRO A 115 -4.16 -17.13 9.89
C PRO A 115 -3.12 -17.70 10.85
N THR A 116 -2.48 -18.81 10.52
CA THR A 116 -1.54 -19.46 11.44
C THR A 116 -0.24 -18.67 11.57
N VAL A 117 0.29 -18.13 10.46
CA VAL A 117 1.50 -17.30 10.51
C VAL A 117 1.27 -15.97 11.25
N LYS A 118 0.11 -15.32 11.05
CA LYS A 118 -0.27 -14.11 11.81
C LYS A 118 -0.32 -14.41 13.32
N ARG A 119 -0.93 -15.54 13.74
CA ARG A 119 -0.96 -15.96 15.16
C ARG A 119 0.45 -16.20 15.72
N LEU A 120 1.30 -16.93 14.98
CA LEU A 120 2.67 -17.21 15.39
C LEU A 120 3.50 -15.92 15.56
N LYS A 121 3.52 -15.06 14.55
CA LYS A 121 4.29 -13.81 14.60
C LYS A 121 3.76 -12.86 15.67
N LEU A 122 2.44 -12.77 15.85
CA LEU A 122 1.84 -11.98 16.91
C LEU A 122 2.26 -12.45 18.30
N ALA A 123 2.22 -13.76 18.57
CA ALA A 123 2.62 -14.34 19.86
C ALA A 123 4.10 -14.03 20.19
N LEU A 124 4.99 -14.13 19.19
CA LEU A 124 6.40 -13.77 19.34
C LEU A 124 6.59 -12.27 19.62
N LEU A 125 5.87 -11.40 18.90
CA LEU A 125 5.93 -9.94 19.12
C LEU A 125 5.40 -9.57 20.50
N GLU A 126 4.37 -10.26 21.02
CA GLU A 126 3.83 -10.03 22.36
C GLU A 126 4.82 -10.43 23.47
N ARG A 127 5.56 -11.54 23.28
CA ARG A 127 6.67 -11.91 24.17
C ARG A 127 7.76 -10.84 24.18
N ALA A 128 8.17 -10.38 22.99
CA ALA A 128 9.16 -9.31 22.86
C ALA A 128 8.68 -8.00 23.51
N PHE A 129 7.40 -7.64 23.34
CA PHE A 129 6.83 -6.44 23.95
C PHE A 129 6.81 -6.51 25.48
N ALA A 130 6.47 -7.66 26.07
CA ALA A 130 6.50 -7.84 27.52
C ALA A 130 7.92 -7.65 28.10
N ALA A 131 8.97 -8.04 27.37
CA ALA A 131 10.35 -7.73 27.72
C ALA A 131 10.69 -6.24 27.50
N PHE A 132 10.21 -5.65 26.40
CA PHE A 132 10.38 -4.22 26.08
C PHE A 132 9.79 -3.29 27.15
N GLU A 133 8.67 -3.63 27.77
CA GLU A 133 8.08 -2.83 28.85
C GLU A 133 9.00 -2.69 30.07
N ARG A 134 9.93 -3.63 30.25
CA ARG A 134 10.96 -3.63 31.30
C ARG A 134 12.32 -3.16 30.78
N ALA A 135 12.39 -2.65 29.55
CA ALA A 135 13.64 -2.24 28.95
C ALA A 135 14.24 -1.01 29.63
N THR A 136 15.52 -0.79 29.36
CA THR A 136 16.26 0.34 29.94
C THR A 136 15.61 1.68 29.57
N PRO A 137 15.75 2.73 30.42
CA PRO A 137 15.23 4.06 30.12
C PRO A 137 15.69 4.61 28.76
N ALA A 138 16.91 4.25 28.32
CA ALA A 138 17.43 4.63 27.01
C ALA A 138 16.65 3.98 25.85
N ARG A 139 16.27 2.70 25.97
CA ARG A 139 15.46 2.00 24.97
C ARG A 139 14.06 2.58 24.86
N LEU A 140 13.43 2.90 26.01
CA LEU A 140 12.12 3.54 26.07
C LEU A 140 12.14 4.98 25.53
N ARG A 141 13.23 5.73 25.73
CA ARG A 141 13.41 7.05 25.10
C ARG A 141 13.47 6.98 23.57
N ARG A 142 14.17 5.98 23.00
CA ARG A 142 14.19 5.78 21.55
C ARG A 142 12.80 5.50 20.98
N HIS A 143 12.02 4.67 21.68
CA HIS A 143 10.64 4.40 21.30
C HIS A 143 9.77 5.66 21.32
N ARG A 144 9.89 6.49 22.37
CA ARG A 144 9.18 7.78 22.43
C ARG A 144 9.60 8.73 21.31
N ALA A 145 10.87 8.74 20.93
CA ALA A 145 11.36 9.54 19.81
C ALA A 145 10.79 9.05 18.47
N PHE A 146 10.69 7.73 18.27
CA PHE A 146 9.99 7.15 17.12
C PHE A 146 8.52 7.58 17.09
N ALA A 147 7.81 7.43 18.21
CA ALA A 147 6.40 7.81 18.29
C ALA A 147 6.17 9.30 18.03
N ALA A 148 7.06 10.18 18.52
CA ALA A 148 7.02 11.62 18.24
C ALA A 148 7.31 11.92 16.76
N HIS A 149 8.26 11.22 16.14
CA HIS A 149 8.58 11.39 14.72
C HIS A 149 7.41 11.01 13.80
N HIS A 150 6.63 9.99 14.18
CA HIS A 150 5.48 9.49 13.41
C HIS A 150 4.12 9.93 13.97
N ALA A 151 4.07 10.98 14.78
CA ALA A 151 2.86 11.42 15.47
C ALA A 151 1.69 11.77 14.52
N GLY A 152 1.98 12.14 13.26
CA GLY A 152 0.98 12.51 12.25
C GLY A 152 0.01 11.38 11.86
N TRP A 153 0.38 10.12 12.10
CA TRP A 153 -0.47 8.95 11.80
C TRP A 153 -0.52 7.90 12.92
N LEU A 154 0.56 7.72 13.69
CA LEU A 154 0.72 6.59 14.59
C LEU A 154 -0.36 6.55 15.68
N ASP A 155 -0.77 7.71 16.18
CA ASP A 155 -1.79 7.82 17.21
C ASP A 155 -3.17 7.35 16.71
N GLY A 156 -3.59 7.82 15.53
CA GLY A 156 -4.85 7.42 14.88
C GLY A 156 -4.85 5.95 14.48
N TYR A 157 -3.74 5.47 13.91
CA TYR A 157 -3.56 4.06 13.58
C TYR A 157 -3.64 3.14 14.79
N THR A 158 -2.91 3.45 15.89
CA THR A 158 -2.94 2.57 17.08
C THR A 158 -4.30 2.54 17.75
N LEU A 159 -5.04 3.66 17.75
CA LEU A 159 -6.43 3.67 18.23
C LEU A 159 -7.32 2.79 17.35
N PHE A 160 -7.23 2.96 16.03
CA PHE A 160 -8.00 2.17 15.07
C PHE A 160 -7.71 0.66 15.21
N ARG A 161 -6.43 0.26 15.36
CA ARG A 161 -6.05 -1.15 15.56
C ARG A 161 -6.64 -1.75 16.83
N VAL A 162 -6.67 -1.00 17.94
CA VAL A 162 -7.32 -1.50 19.16
C VAL A 162 -8.82 -1.65 18.94
N LEU A 163 -9.49 -0.68 18.30
CA LEU A 163 -10.93 -0.78 18.04
C LEU A 163 -11.29 -1.97 17.14
N ILE A 164 -10.44 -2.31 16.17
CA ILE A 164 -10.58 -3.55 15.40
C ILE A 164 -10.56 -4.77 16.33
N GLU A 165 -9.65 -4.85 17.30
CA GLU A 165 -9.62 -5.98 18.24
C GLU A 165 -10.82 -6.02 19.18
N GLU A 166 -11.32 -4.86 19.61
CA GLU A 166 -12.51 -4.77 20.47
C GLU A 166 -13.81 -5.17 19.74
N HIS A 167 -13.83 -5.09 18.40
CA HIS A 167 -15.03 -5.29 17.59
C HIS A 167 -14.94 -6.47 16.61
N GLY A 168 -13.75 -7.05 16.41
CA GLY A 168 -13.49 -8.20 15.55
C GLY A 168 -13.17 -7.85 14.09
N ASP A 169 -13.54 -6.66 13.61
CA ASP A 169 -13.29 -6.21 12.23
C ASP A 169 -13.09 -4.68 12.14
N GLU A 170 -12.65 -4.23 10.96
CA GLU A 170 -12.41 -2.83 10.61
C GLU A 170 -13.65 -2.01 10.23
N GLN A 171 -14.84 -2.63 10.17
CA GLN A 171 -16.05 -2.01 9.64
C GLN A 171 -16.67 -1.03 10.63
N TRP A 172 -16.05 0.14 10.75
CA TRP A 172 -16.38 1.15 11.75
C TRP A 172 -17.81 1.67 11.67
N ASP A 173 -18.51 1.51 10.54
CA ASP A 173 -19.94 1.85 10.41
C ASP A 173 -20.87 0.82 11.09
N ARG A 174 -20.36 -0.36 11.44
CA ARG A 174 -21.04 -1.41 12.21
C ARG A 174 -20.71 -1.38 13.70
N TRP A 175 -19.67 -0.67 14.11
CA TRP A 175 -19.33 -0.49 15.52
C TRP A 175 -20.43 0.27 16.28
N PRO A 176 -20.41 0.24 17.63
CA PRO A 176 -21.25 1.10 18.45
C PRO A 176 -21.14 2.58 18.06
N VAL A 177 -22.27 3.29 18.09
CA VAL A 177 -22.38 4.67 17.57
C VAL A 177 -21.36 5.62 18.22
N ASP A 178 -21.04 5.41 19.50
CA ASP A 178 -20.05 6.15 20.28
C ASP A 178 -18.58 5.86 19.90
N ARG A 179 -18.33 5.06 18.84
CA ARG A 179 -16.98 4.66 18.39
C ARG A 179 -16.80 4.72 16.87
N ARG A 180 -17.82 5.14 16.12
CA ARG A 180 -17.76 5.19 14.64
C ARG A 180 -16.88 6.29 14.10
N THR A 181 -16.60 7.31 14.91
CA THR A 181 -15.65 8.38 14.58
C THR A 181 -14.52 8.39 15.59
N ARG A 182 -13.37 8.93 15.16
CA ARG A 182 -12.22 9.13 16.04
C ARG A 182 -12.58 9.94 17.30
N ALA A 183 -13.28 11.05 17.12
CA ALA A 183 -13.66 11.92 18.23
C ALA A 183 -14.58 11.21 19.24
N ASP A 184 -15.49 10.36 18.76
CA ASP A 184 -16.38 9.60 19.64
C ASP A 184 -15.60 8.51 20.38
N ALA A 185 -14.75 7.78 19.69
CA ALA A 185 -13.89 6.75 20.28
C ALA A 185 -12.93 7.32 21.34
N GLU A 186 -12.38 8.52 21.13
CA GLU A 186 -11.55 9.22 22.12
C GLU A 186 -12.36 9.61 23.37
N ARG A 187 -13.60 10.09 23.20
CA ARG A 187 -14.50 10.38 24.33
C ARG A 187 -14.88 9.10 25.10
N TRP A 188 -15.21 8.04 24.38
CA TRP A 188 -15.48 6.72 24.95
C TRP A 188 -14.28 6.25 25.79
N LEU A 189 -13.06 6.32 25.23
CA LEU A 189 -11.83 5.94 25.93
C LEU A 189 -11.63 6.76 27.22
N GLY A 190 -11.94 8.05 27.21
CA GLY A 190 -11.87 8.91 28.40
C GLY A 190 -12.83 8.53 29.52
N GLN A 191 -13.97 7.91 29.17
CA GLN A 191 -15.02 7.50 30.11
C GLN A 191 -14.79 6.11 30.72
N LEU A 192 -13.90 5.30 30.14
CA LEU A 192 -13.60 3.97 30.65
C LEU A 192 -12.97 4.02 32.06
N PRO A 193 -13.16 2.99 32.90
CA PRO A 193 -12.46 2.87 34.18
C PRO A 193 -10.92 2.91 34.02
N PRO A 194 -10.16 3.34 35.04
CA PRO A 194 -8.70 3.44 34.94
C PRO A 194 -7.99 2.16 34.49
N ARG A 195 -8.48 0.98 34.91
CA ARG A 195 -7.90 -0.33 34.52
C ARG A 195 -8.06 -0.59 33.02
N GLU A 196 -9.25 -0.35 32.47
CA GLU A 196 -9.58 -0.55 31.07
C GLU A 196 -8.86 0.46 30.18
N ARG A 197 -8.73 1.72 30.62
CA ARG A 197 -7.91 2.71 29.93
C ARG A 197 -6.45 2.28 29.86
N GLU A 198 -5.91 1.72 30.94
CA GLU A 198 -4.53 1.20 30.93
C GLU A 198 -4.39 -0.04 30.03
N ARG A 199 -5.39 -0.94 30.00
CA ARG A 199 -5.40 -2.08 29.08
C ARG A 199 -5.33 -1.62 27.62
N ILE A 200 -6.20 -0.68 27.23
CA ILE A 200 -6.20 -0.11 25.88
C ILE A 200 -4.90 0.65 25.62
N GLY A 201 -4.45 1.48 26.57
CA GLY A 201 -3.19 2.22 26.48
C GLY A 201 -1.99 1.28 26.26
N ARG A 202 -1.92 0.16 26.97
CA ARG A 202 -0.92 -0.88 26.79
C ARG A 202 -0.98 -1.49 25.38
N ARG A 203 -2.18 -1.79 24.88
CA ARG A 203 -2.33 -2.35 23.53
C ARG A 203 -1.95 -1.36 22.43
N ARG A 204 -2.27 -0.07 22.59
CA ARG A 204 -1.79 0.99 21.68
C ARG A 204 -0.26 1.09 21.68
N ARG A 205 0.38 1.00 22.86
CA ARG A 205 1.85 0.95 22.96
C ARG A 205 2.45 -0.28 22.30
N PHE A 206 1.77 -1.43 22.36
CA PHE A 206 2.17 -2.64 21.62
C PHE A 206 2.21 -2.39 20.11
N PHE A 207 1.13 -1.87 19.52
CA PHE A 207 1.10 -1.57 18.08
C PHE A 207 2.16 -0.53 17.68
N ALA A 208 2.39 0.49 18.52
CA ALA A 208 3.46 1.44 18.29
C ALA A 208 4.86 0.79 18.33
N TYR A 209 5.09 -0.16 19.25
CA TYR A 209 6.34 -0.91 19.35
C TYR A 209 6.57 -1.78 18.11
N VAL A 210 5.54 -2.46 17.62
CA VAL A 210 5.61 -3.26 16.39
C VAL A 210 5.99 -2.38 15.19
N GLN A 211 5.39 -1.19 15.06
CA GLN A 211 5.76 -0.25 14.00
C GLN A 211 7.22 0.26 14.15
N GLU A 212 7.71 0.51 15.38
CA GLU A 212 9.13 0.86 15.58
C GLU A 212 10.07 -0.25 15.08
N LEU A 213 9.76 -1.51 15.37
CA LEU A 213 10.51 -2.66 14.86
C LEU A 213 10.45 -2.71 13.34
N ALA A 214 9.26 -2.55 12.76
CA ALA A 214 9.03 -2.61 11.31
C ALA A 214 9.90 -1.59 10.57
N PHE A 215 9.75 -0.30 10.90
CA PHE A 215 10.53 0.78 10.29
C PHE A 215 12.04 0.61 10.54
N GLY A 216 12.43 0.07 11.70
CA GLY A 216 13.81 -0.29 11.98
C GLY A 216 14.37 -1.37 11.06
N GLN A 217 13.61 -2.43 10.79
CA GLN A 217 14.01 -3.52 9.89
C GLN A 217 14.05 -3.06 8.43
N TRP A 218 13.05 -2.32 7.97
CA TRP A 218 12.98 -1.81 6.60
C TRP A 218 14.10 -0.81 6.28
N ARG A 219 14.45 0.10 7.21
CA ARG A 219 15.62 0.98 7.03
C ARG A 219 16.94 0.21 6.93
N LYS A 220 17.12 -0.83 7.76
CA LYS A 220 18.31 -1.70 7.66
C LYS A 220 18.36 -2.46 6.33
N LEU A 221 17.20 -2.88 5.81
CA LEU A 221 17.10 -3.51 4.50
C LEU A 221 17.44 -2.51 3.39
N HIS A 222 16.91 -1.29 3.44
CA HIS A 222 17.27 -0.20 2.52
C HIS A 222 18.79 -0.01 2.47
N ASP A 223 19.44 0.10 3.63
CA ASP A 223 20.91 0.24 3.71
C ASP A 223 21.66 -0.99 3.16
N HIS A 224 21.13 -2.19 3.37
CA HIS A 224 21.70 -3.42 2.81
C HIS A 224 21.61 -3.45 1.28
N CYS A 225 20.45 -3.11 0.73
CA CYS A 225 20.20 -2.95 -0.71
C CYS A 225 21.17 -1.93 -1.32
N SER A 226 21.33 -0.76 -0.70
CA SER A 226 22.32 0.25 -1.07
C SER A 226 23.75 -0.31 -1.14
N LYS A 227 24.17 -1.10 -0.14
CA LYS A 227 25.52 -1.73 -0.11
C LYS A 227 25.72 -2.80 -1.17
N ARG A 228 24.64 -3.42 -1.67
CA ARG A 228 24.67 -4.42 -2.74
C ARG A 228 24.50 -3.82 -4.14
N ASP A 229 24.38 -2.50 -4.24
CA ASP A 229 24.01 -1.79 -5.47
C ASP A 229 22.73 -2.35 -6.12
N VAL A 230 21.76 -2.74 -5.28
CA VAL A 230 20.44 -3.20 -5.73
C VAL A 230 19.40 -2.23 -5.19
N ALA A 231 18.71 -1.53 -6.08
CA ALA A 231 17.61 -0.67 -5.70
C ALA A 231 16.41 -1.50 -5.24
N LEU A 232 15.79 -1.07 -4.14
CA LEU A 232 14.51 -1.62 -3.70
C LEU A 232 13.39 -0.67 -4.12
N MET A 233 12.44 -1.19 -4.89
CA MET A 233 11.26 -0.48 -5.36
C MET A 233 10.02 -0.98 -4.64
N GLY A 234 9.41 -0.08 -3.87
CA GLY A 234 8.10 -0.33 -3.26
C GLY A 234 6.97 0.01 -4.20
N ASP A 235 5.76 -0.19 -3.71
CA ASP A 235 4.52 0.07 -4.44
C ASP A 235 3.53 0.78 -3.52
N VAL A 236 2.94 1.87 -4.01
CA VAL A 236 2.01 2.73 -3.27
C VAL A 236 0.70 2.72 -4.06
N PRO A 237 -0.33 2.04 -3.56
CA PRO A 237 -1.67 2.07 -4.14
C PRO A 237 -2.15 3.52 -4.31
N ILE A 238 -2.86 3.89 -5.39
CA ILE A 238 -3.51 5.21 -5.38
C ILE A 238 -4.46 5.28 -4.19
N GLY A 239 -5.26 4.24 -3.99
CA GLY A 239 -6.32 4.17 -2.99
C GLY A 239 -5.90 3.74 -1.59
N ILE A 240 -6.89 3.72 -0.71
CA ILE A 240 -6.82 3.15 0.64
C ILE A 240 -8.16 2.51 0.95
N ASN A 241 -8.20 1.51 1.82
CA ASN A 241 -9.44 0.89 2.28
C ASN A 241 -10.38 1.97 2.88
N TYR A 242 -11.68 1.91 2.55
CA TYR A 242 -12.72 2.73 3.18
C TYR A 242 -12.72 2.58 4.72
N TYR A 243 -12.44 1.37 5.18
CA TYR A 243 -12.30 0.98 6.57
C TYR A 243 -10.83 1.04 7.03
N SER A 244 -10.19 2.19 6.83
CA SER A 244 -8.80 2.42 7.24
C SER A 244 -8.67 3.42 8.38
N ALA A 245 -7.54 3.37 9.08
CA ALA A 245 -7.14 4.36 10.06
C ALA A 245 -7.09 5.78 9.46
N ASP A 246 -6.75 5.89 8.18
CA ASP A 246 -6.69 7.15 7.43
C ASP A 246 -8.08 7.78 7.32
N VAL A 247 -9.06 7.03 6.80
CA VAL A 247 -10.44 7.49 6.63
C VAL A 247 -11.11 7.72 7.99
N PHE A 248 -10.89 6.82 8.96
CA PHE A 248 -11.43 6.96 10.30
C PHE A 248 -10.90 8.20 11.04
N SER A 249 -9.62 8.52 10.85
CA SER A 249 -8.98 9.65 11.55
C SER A 249 -9.16 10.98 10.85
N ARG A 250 -9.34 10.99 9.53
CA ARG A 250 -9.42 12.20 8.70
C ARG A 250 -10.52 12.09 7.63
N PRO A 251 -11.79 11.82 8.01
CA PRO A 251 -12.87 11.62 7.04
C PRO A 251 -13.10 12.84 6.13
N GLU A 252 -12.72 14.04 6.57
CA GLU A 252 -12.80 15.28 5.82
C GLU A 252 -11.97 15.31 4.53
N LEU A 253 -10.98 14.42 4.39
CA LEU A 253 -10.15 14.32 3.18
C LEU A 253 -10.78 13.44 2.10
N PHE A 254 -11.89 12.75 2.42
CA PHE A 254 -12.49 11.74 1.57
C PHE A 254 -13.97 12.04 1.31
N ASP A 255 -14.44 11.65 0.14
CA ASP A 255 -15.83 11.67 -0.25
C ASP A 255 -16.36 10.23 -0.24
N LEU A 256 -17.04 9.90 0.86
CA LEU A 256 -17.48 8.54 1.19
C LEU A 256 -18.70 8.08 0.39
N ASP A 257 -19.34 8.99 -0.34
CA ASP A 257 -20.47 8.69 -1.23
C ASP A 257 -20.03 8.08 -2.57
N TRP A 258 -18.73 8.14 -2.88
CA TRP A 258 -18.15 7.65 -4.12
C TRP A 258 -17.12 6.56 -3.85
N SER A 259 -17.20 5.47 -4.61
CA SER A 259 -16.22 4.38 -4.62
C SER A 259 -15.44 4.42 -5.93
N GLY A 260 -14.13 4.66 -5.86
CA GLY A 260 -13.20 4.63 -6.98
C GLY A 260 -13.02 3.23 -7.56
N GLY A 261 -12.69 3.20 -8.85
CA GLY A 261 -12.66 2.01 -9.67
C GLY A 261 -12.10 2.29 -11.07
N ALA A 262 -12.37 1.35 -11.98
CA ALA A 262 -12.06 1.47 -13.41
C ALA A 262 -13.34 1.35 -14.26
N PRO A 263 -13.39 2.00 -15.44
CA PRO A 263 -14.53 1.85 -16.37
C PRO A 263 -14.62 0.41 -16.92
N PRO A 264 -15.74 0.04 -17.56
CA PRO A 264 -15.86 -1.24 -18.25
C PRO A 264 -14.76 -1.43 -19.31
N GLU A 265 -14.03 -2.54 -19.20
CA GLU A 265 -13.06 -2.94 -20.21
C GLU A 265 -13.75 -3.71 -21.33
N LYS A 266 -13.41 -3.37 -22.58
CA LYS A 266 -14.03 -3.98 -23.76
C LYS A 266 -13.31 -5.24 -24.25
N ALA A 267 -12.07 -5.46 -23.81
CA ALA A 267 -11.18 -6.49 -24.33
C ALA A 267 -11.19 -7.79 -23.51
N PHE A 268 -11.35 -7.68 -22.18
CA PHE A 268 -11.34 -8.82 -21.27
C PHE A 268 -12.71 -8.97 -20.61
N LYS A 269 -13.37 -10.09 -20.90
CA LYS A 269 -14.66 -10.45 -20.29
C LYS A 269 -14.38 -11.19 -18.99
N THR A 270 -14.75 -10.60 -17.86
CA THR A 270 -14.59 -11.22 -16.53
C THR A 270 -15.94 -11.70 -16.01
N ASP A 271 -16.78 -10.77 -15.56
CA ASP A 271 -18.06 -11.02 -14.92
C ASP A 271 -19.11 -9.97 -15.36
N PRO A 272 -20.43 -10.28 -15.23
CA PRO A 272 -21.48 -9.40 -15.74
C PRO A 272 -21.50 -7.99 -15.13
N PHE A 273 -21.05 -7.81 -13.89
CA PHE A 273 -20.98 -6.48 -13.29
C PHE A 273 -19.85 -5.68 -13.92
N THR A 274 -18.65 -6.25 -13.97
CA THR A 274 -17.47 -5.58 -14.53
C THR A 274 -17.64 -5.26 -16.02
N GLU A 275 -18.24 -6.16 -16.80
CA GLU A 275 -18.52 -5.91 -18.23
C GLU A 275 -19.47 -4.72 -18.46
N LYS A 276 -20.40 -4.49 -17.53
CA LYS A 276 -21.43 -3.47 -17.67
C LYS A 276 -21.03 -2.14 -17.05
N TRP A 277 -20.51 -2.19 -15.83
CA TRP A 277 -20.27 -1.02 -14.99
C TRP A 277 -18.79 -0.75 -14.75
N GLY A 278 -17.92 -1.72 -14.98
CA GLY A 278 -16.49 -1.63 -14.68
C GLY A 278 -16.13 -2.20 -13.31
N GLN A 279 -14.87 -2.04 -12.92
CA GLN A 279 -14.35 -2.59 -11.68
C GLN A 279 -14.59 -1.60 -10.53
N ASN A 280 -15.38 -1.99 -9.53
CA ASN A 280 -15.61 -1.16 -8.34
C ASN A 280 -14.66 -1.58 -7.21
N TRP A 281 -13.55 -0.83 -7.02
CA TRP A 281 -12.53 -1.15 -6.03
C TRP A 281 -12.88 -0.69 -4.61
N GLY A 282 -13.94 0.11 -4.43
CA GLY A 282 -14.38 0.55 -3.09
C GLY A 282 -13.51 1.62 -2.43
N ILE A 283 -12.54 2.18 -3.16
CA ILE A 283 -11.65 3.22 -2.65
C ILE A 283 -12.42 4.52 -2.47
N PRO A 284 -12.43 5.18 -1.31
CA PRO A 284 -13.13 6.45 -1.18
C PRO A 284 -12.46 7.53 -2.04
N LYS A 285 -13.27 8.34 -2.74
CA LYS A 285 -12.75 9.40 -3.61
C LYS A 285 -12.08 10.49 -2.78
N TYR A 286 -10.96 11.04 -3.25
CA TYR A 286 -10.32 12.17 -2.58
C TYR A 286 -11.08 13.49 -2.75
N ARG A 287 -11.05 14.29 -1.68
CA ARG A 287 -11.39 15.72 -1.72
C ARG A 287 -10.09 16.50 -1.92
N TRP A 288 -9.60 16.53 -3.17
CA TRP A 288 -8.34 17.19 -3.52
C TRP A 288 -8.27 18.65 -3.06
N GLU A 289 -9.39 19.37 -3.11
CA GLU A 289 -9.48 20.75 -2.59
C GLU A 289 -9.27 20.83 -1.08
N ALA A 290 -9.79 19.87 -0.30
CA ALA A 290 -9.57 19.80 1.14
C ALA A 290 -8.11 19.45 1.45
N MET A 291 -7.52 18.52 0.69
CA MET A 291 -6.09 18.18 0.82
C MET A 291 -5.18 19.36 0.43
N ALA A 292 -5.58 20.20 -0.52
CA ALA A 292 -4.79 21.36 -0.91
C ALA A 292 -4.69 22.42 0.20
N ALA A 293 -5.63 22.44 1.16
CA ALA A 293 -5.66 23.40 2.25
C ALA A 293 -4.47 23.28 3.21
N ASP A 294 -3.84 22.11 3.31
CA ASP A 294 -2.66 21.86 4.13
C ASP A 294 -1.43 21.44 3.31
N ASP A 295 -1.39 21.84 2.04
CA ASP A 295 -0.34 21.48 1.07
C ASP A 295 -0.18 19.94 0.92
N HIS A 296 -1.31 19.25 0.88
CA HIS A 296 -1.42 17.81 0.68
C HIS A 296 -0.65 17.01 1.73
N ALA A 297 -0.72 17.43 3.01
CA ALA A 297 0.09 16.86 4.08
C ALA A 297 -0.07 15.34 4.21
N TRP A 298 -1.28 14.82 3.95
CA TRP A 298 -1.55 13.38 3.94
C TRP A 298 -0.76 12.62 2.87
N TRP A 299 -0.73 13.11 1.63
CA TRP A 299 0.05 12.51 0.55
C TRP A 299 1.56 12.69 0.75
N ARG A 300 2.00 13.85 1.25
CA ARG A 300 3.39 14.07 1.63
C ARG A 300 3.84 13.06 2.68
N GLN A 301 3.00 12.77 3.66
CA GLN A 301 3.29 11.76 4.69
C GLN A 301 3.46 10.35 4.09
N ARG A 302 2.62 9.94 3.13
CA ARG A 302 2.76 8.66 2.42
C ARG A 302 4.12 8.56 1.72
N VAL A 303 4.50 9.59 0.98
CA VAL A 303 5.81 9.65 0.29
C VAL A 303 6.96 9.61 1.29
N ARG A 304 6.88 10.37 2.39
CA ARG A 304 7.92 10.39 3.42
C ARG A 304 8.17 9.02 4.03
N VAL A 305 7.10 8.29 4.36
CA VAL A 305 7.18 6.92 4.87
C VAL A 305 7.76 5.96 3.83
N ALA A 306 7.32 6.03 2.57
CA ALA A 306 7.86 5.19 1.50
C ALA A 306 9.39 5.37 1.32
N ARG A 307 9.89 6.61 1.45
CA ARG A 307 11.32 6.94 1.36
C ARG A 307 12.18 6.37 2.49
N GLU A 308 11.58 5.96 3.61
CA GLU A 308 12.34 5.31 4.69
C GLU A 308 12.67 3.85 4.36
N ALA A 309 11.92 3.22 3.46
CA ALA A 309 12.08 1.82 3.10
C ALA A 309 12.62 1.61 1.68
N PHE A 310 12.32 2.51 0.75
CA PHE A 310 12.51 2.26 -0.68
C PHE A 310 13.36 3.31 -1.38
N HIS A 311 14.09 2.89 -2.40
CA HIS A 311 14.90 3.75 -3.27
C HIS A 311 14.05 4.33 -4.42
N LEU A 312 13.06 3.56 -4.88
CA LEU A 312 12.02 3.95 -5.81
C LEU A 312 10.66 3.53 -5.28
N PHE A 313 9.60 4.16 -5.75
CA PHE A 313 8.25 3.67 -5.50
C PHE A 313 7.39 3.81 -6.75
N ARG A 314 6.63 2.75 -7.05
CA ARG A 314 5.51 2.80 -8.00
C ARG A 314 4.36 3.53 -7.33
N ILE A 315 3.71 4.44 -8.05
CA ILE A 315 2.33 4.80 -7.76
C ILE A 315 1.45 3.97 -8.69
N ASP A 316 0.72 3.04 -8.10
CA ASP A 316 -0.34 2.27 -8.74
C ASP A 316 -1.46 3.21 -9.20
N HIS A 317 -1.99 2.97 -10.39
CA HIS A 317 -3.05 3.74 -11.02
C HIS A 317 -2.83 5.27 -10.93
N ILE A 318 -1.69 5.74 -11.45
CA ILE A 318 -1.31 7.16 -11.42
C ILE A 318 -2.33 8.06 -12.13
N LEU A 319 -3.18 7.47 -12.98
CA LEU A 319 -4.31 8.12 -13.63
C LEU A 319 -5.24 8.81 -12.62
N GLY A 320 -5.39 8.24 -11.42
CA GLY A 320 -6.27 8.74 -10.35
C GLY A 320 -5.96 10.16 -9.86
N PHE A 321 -4.75 10.69 -10.09
CA PHE A 321 -4.43 12.10 -9.81
C PHE A 321 -5.05 13.06 -10.83
N TYR A 322 -5.28 12.60 -12.06
CA TYR A 322 -5.90 13.39 -13.12
C TYR A 322 -7.42 13.25 -13.09
N ARG A 323 -7.89 12.00 -13.00
CA ARG A 323 -9.30 11.62 -12.88
C ARG A 323 -9.40 10.16 -12.43
N ILE A 324 -10.47 9.81 -11.75
CA ILE A 324 -10.75 8.43 -11.33
C ILE A 324 -12.19 8.07 -11.71
N TYR A 325 -12.41 6.85 -12.18
CA TYR A 325 -13.75 6.35 -12.42
C TYR A 325 -14.39 6.00 -11.07
N CYS A 326 -15.59 6.50 -10.81
CA CYS A 326 -16.24 6.36 -9.51
C CYS A 326 -17.66 5.84 -9.64
N PHE A 327 -18.07 5.04 -8.66
CA PHE A 327 -19.39 4.44 -8.49
C PHE A 327 -20.12 5.15 -7.34
N PRO A 328 -21.41 5.50 -7.48
CA PRO A 328 -22.21 6.09 -6.40
C PRO A 328 -22.77 5.03 -5.42
N TRP A 329 -22.09 3.89 -5.30
CA TRP A 329 -22.38 2.82 -4.35
C TRP A 329 -21.11 2.02 -4.02
N ARG A 330 -21.11 1.38 -2.85
CA ARG A 330 -20.00 0.55 -2.38
C ARG A 330 -20.01 -0.85 -3.03
N PRO A 331 -18.86 -1.53 -3.13
CA PRO A 331 -18.76 -2.86 -3.77
C PRO A 331 -19.74 -3.91 -3.24
N GLN A 332 -20.09 -3.85 -1.95
CA GLN A 332 -21.05 -4.79 -1.34
C GLN A 332 -22.46 -4.72 -1.95
N ARG A 333 -22.76 -3.66 -2.71
CA ARG A 333 -24.04 -3.47 -3.39
C ARG A 333 -23.98 -3.82 -4.88
N ASN A 334 -22.82 -4.24 -5.42
CA ASN A 334 -22.67 -4.48 -6.86
C ASN A 334 -23.76 -5.41 -7.41
N ASP A 335 -24.08 -6.50 -6.70
CA ASP A 335 -25.14 -7.44 -7.08
C ASP A 335 -26.54 -6.80 -7.21
N GLU A 336 -26.83 -5.76 -6.41
CA GLU A 336 -28.09 -5.00 -6.51
C GLU A 336 -28.18 -4.20 -7.83
N PHE A 337 -27.03 -3.83 -8.40
CA PHE A 337 -26.90 -2.97 -9.58
C PHE A 337 -26.59 -3.74 -10.87
N THR A 338 -26.05 -4.96 -10.78
CA THR A 338 -25.78 -5.85 -11.92
C THR A 338 -26.99 -5.95 -12.89
N PRO A 339 -28.22 -6.27 -12.43
CA PRO A 339 -29.34 -6.42 -13.35
C PRO A 339 -29.94 -5.09 -13.86
N LEU A 340 -29.62 -3.95 -13.25
CA LEU A 340 -30.35 -2.68 -13.48
C LEU A 340 -29.89 -1.95 -14.75
N THR A 341 -30.82 -1.42 -15.53
CA THR A 341 -30.49 -0.43 -16.57
C THR A 341 -29.90 0.85 -15.97
N GLU A 342 -29.24 1.69 -16.78
CA GLU A 342 -28.76 3.01 -16.34
C GLU A 342 -29.87 3.88 -15.73
N ARG A 343 -31.07 3.86 -16.32
CA ARG A 343 -32.20 4.61 -15.78
C ARG A 343 -32.62 4.13 -14.39
N GLU A 344 -32.64 2.81 -14.17
CA GLU A 344 -32.99 2.21 -12.88
C GLU A 344 -31.90 2.43 -11.83
N ALA A 345 -30.63 2.30 -12.22
CA ALA A 345 -29.50 2.60 -11.36
C ALA A 345 -29.51 4.07 -10.91
N ALA A 346 -29.68 5.00 -11.86
CA ALA A 346 -29.80 6.43 -11.58
C ALA A 346 -30.96 6.74 -10.63
N ALA A 347 -32.12 6.08 -10.80
CA ALA A 347 -33.25 6.26 -9.89
C ALA A 347 -32.92 5.85 -8.43
N ARG A 348 -32.02 4.86 -8.22
CA ARG A 348 -31.61 4.39 -6.89
C ARG A 348 -30.50 5.22 -6.24
N THR A 349 -29.80 6.05 -7.00
CA THR A 349 -28.59 6.78 -6.58
C THR A 349 -28.78 8.30 -6.58
N GLY A 350 -30.02 8.77 -6.74
CA GLY A 350 -30.34 10.20 -6.81
C GLY A 350 -29.89 10.85 -8.13
N GLY A 351 -29.92 10.10 -9.23
CA GLY A 351 -29.53 10.55 -10.57
C GLY A 351 -28.07 10.31 -10.92
N ARG A 352 -27.27 9.75 -10.00
CA ARG A 352 -25.83 9.54 -10.20
C ARG A 352 -25.55 8.22 -10.91
N LEU A 353 -24.59 8.20 -11.83
CA LEU A 353 -24.11 6.98 -12.48
C LEU A 353 -22.60 6.83 -12.32
N PRO A 354 -22.06 5.61 -12.52
CA PRO A 354 -20.63 5.42 -12.62
C PRO A 354 -20.02 6.29 -13.72
N GLY A 355 -18.89 6.94 -13.41
CA GLY A 355 -18.30 7.92 -14.33
C GLY A 355 -16.97 8.48 -13.84
N PHE A 356 -16.24 9.11 -14.74
CA PHE A 356 -14.98 9.78 -14.41
C PHE A 356 -15.21 11.07 -13.64
N LEU A 357 -14.53 11.20 -12.51
CA LEU A 357 -14.50 12.39 -11.67
C LEU A 357 -13.07 12.94 -11.55
N PRO A 358 -12.88 14.27 -11.44
CA PRO A 358 -13.93 15.29 -11.41
C PRO A 358 -14.56 15.57 -12.78
N ARG A 359 -13.89 15.21 -13.88
CA ARG A 359 -14.35 15.44 -15.25
C ARG A 359 -14.02 14.22 -16.14
N ASP A 360 -14.83 14.04 -17.18
CA ASP A 360 -14.84 12.87 -18.07
C ASP A 360 -13.97 13.00 -19.33
N ASP A 361 -13.22 14.08 -19.47
CA ASP A 361 -12.46 14.44 -20.68
C ASP A 361 -13.30 14.55 -21.97
N SER A 362 -14.62 14.74 -21.86
CA SER A 362 -15.50 14.90 -23.03
C SER A 362 -15.23 16.17 -23.84
N SER A 363 -14.52 17.14 -23.28
CA SER A 363 -14.10 18.37 -23.96
C SER A 363 -12.60 18.64 -23.79
N PRO A 364 -11.96 19.35 -24.75
CA PRO A 364 -10.57 19.79 -24.59
C PRO A 364 -10.32 20.61 -23.31
N ALA A 365 -11.32 21.39 -22.87
CA ALA A 365 -11.25 22.15 -21.63
C ALA A 365 -11.24 21.23 -20.39
N HIS A 366 -12.05 20.16 -20.39
CA HIS A 366 -12.05 19.16 -19.32
C HIS A 366 -10.70 18.44 -19.23
N ALA A 367 -10.17 17.99 -20.37
CA ALA A 367 -8.87 17.32 -20.44
C ALA A 367 -7.73 18.23 -19.96
N ALA A 368 -7.73 19.51 -20.37
CA ALA A 368 -6.74 20.48 -19.92
C ALA A 368 -6.82 20.75 -18.40
N ALA A 369 -8.04 20.81 -17.84
CA ALA A 369 -8.23 20.99 -16.40
C ALA A 369 -7.78 19.77 -15.59
N ASN A 370 -8.14 18.55 -16.02
CA ASN A 370 -7.68 17.31 -15.40
C ASN A 370 -6.16 17.17 -15.46
N ARG A 371 -5.54 17.50 -16.60
CA ARG A 371 -4.08 17.59 -16.74
C ARG A 371 -3.48 18.55 -15.70
N ALA A 372 -4.00 19.77 -15.61
CA ALA A 372 -3.47 20.77 -14.68
C ALA A 372 -3.58 20.34 -13.21
N ASP A 373 -4.71 19.73 -12.83
CA ASP A 373 -4.93 19.22 -11.48
C ASP A 373 -3.99 18.06 -11.14
N GLY A 374 -3.88 17.06 -12.03
CA GLY A 374 -2.97 15.94 -11.82
C GLY A 374 -1.51 16.38 -11.72
N GLU A 375 -1.06 17.27 -12.62
CA GLU A 375 0.31 17.82 -12.56
C GLU A 375 0.59 18.58 -11.26
N ARG A 376 -0.42 19.29 -10.71
CA ARG A 376 -0.29 20.03 -9.45
C ARG A 376 0.03 19.08 -8.30
N VAL A 377 -0.73 18.00 -8.16
CA VAL A 377 -0.53 17.02 -7.08
C VAL A 377 0.76 16.22 -7.31
N LEU A 378 1.03 15.80 -8.54
CA LEU A 378 2.26 15.05 -8.86
C LEU A 378 3.52 15.88 -8.56
N ARG A 379 3.51 17.20 -8.75
CA ARG A 379 4.63 18.07 -8.35
C ARG A 379 4.86 18.07 -6.83
N VAL A 380 3.80 18.04 -6.02
CA VAL A 380 3.91 17.90 -4.55
C VAL A 380 4.58 16.57 -4.20
N LEU A 381 4.16 15.47 -4.83
CA LEU A 381 4.77 14.15 -4.60
C LEU A 381 6.24 14.14 -5.03
N LEU A 382 6.58 14.75 -6.16
CA LEU A 382 7.96 14.85 -6.64
C LEU A 382 8.83 15.68 -5.70
N GLU A 383 8.33 16.81 -5.21
CA GLU A 383 9.02 17.62 -4.21
C GLU A 383 9.29 16.82 -2.95
N GLU A 384 8.27 16.15 -2.40
CA GLU A 384 8.44 15.31 -1.22
C GLU A 384 9.30 14.07 -1.50
N SER A 385 9.36 13.58 -2.74
CA SER A 385 10.22 12.44 -3.11
C SER A 385 11.71 12.79 -3.00
N GLY A 386 12.09 14.06 -3.18
CA GLY A 386 13.47 14.51 -3.14
C GLY A 386 14.39 13.70 -4.07
N PRO A 387 15.43 13.02 -3.56
CA PRO A 387 16.34 12.23 -4.39
C PRO A 387 15.77 10.86 -4.81
N PHE A 388 14.66 10.42 -4.22
CA PHE A 388 14.02 9.14 -4.55
C PHE A 388 13.23 9.28 -5.87
N ARG A 389 12.92 8.15 -6.53
CA ARG A 389 12.28 8.17 -7.85
C ARG A 389 10.87 7.60 -7.80
N LEU A 390 9.95 8.33 -8.42
CA LEU A 390 8.56 7.93 -8.63
C LEU A 390 8.43 7.27 -10.01
N ILE A 391 7.79 6.11 -10.05
CA ILE A 391 7.36 5.44 -11.29
C ILE A 391 5.84 5.47 -11.32
N GLY A 392 5.25 5.91 -12.42
CA GLY A 392 3.79 5.95 -12.58
C GLY A 392 3.32 4.73 -13.34
N GLU A 393 2.42 3.95 -12.77
CA GLU A 393 1.71 2.96 -13.56
C GLU A 393 0.55 3.62 -14.31
N ASP A 394 0.72 3.70 -15.63
CA ASP A 394 -0.15 4.34 -16.61
C ASP A 394 -0.72 3.30 -17.60
N LEU A 395 -1.36 2.25 -17.09
CA LEU A 395 -2.03 1.22 -17.89
C LEU A 395 -3.56 1.43 -17.89
N GLY A 396 -4.27 0.63 -18.69
CA GLY A 396 -5.73 0.71 -18.83
C GLY A 396 -6.20 1.82 -19.77
N VAL A 397 -7.28 2.53 -19.40
CA VAL A 397 -7.87 3.60 -20.22
C VAL A 397 -7.15 4.93 -19.98
N VAL A 398 -6.00 5.10 -20.64
CA VAL A 398 -5.10 6.24 -20.46
C VAL A 398 -5.49 7.40 -21.40
N PRO A 399 -5.82 8.61 -20.89
CA PRO A 399 -6.00 9.79 -21.73
C PRO A 399 -4.70 10.19 -22.46
N ASP A 400 -4.82 10.68 -23.70
CA ASP A 400 -3.69 11.03 -24.57
C ASP A 400 -2.71 12.04 -23.94
N TYR A 401 -3.17 12.87 -23.02
CA TYR A 401 -2.34 13.88 -22.36
C TYR A 401 -1.52 13.34 -21.18
N VAL A 402 -1.84 12.16 -20.63
CA VAL A 402 -1.19 11.64 -19.41
C VAL A 402 0.26 11.27 -19.68
N ARG A 403 0.54 10.46 -20.70
CA ARG A 403 1.92 10.06 -21.05
C ARG A 403 2.84 11.26 -21.34
N PRO A 404 2.44 12.27 -22.15
CA PRO A 404 3.18 13.52 -22.30
C PRO A 404 3.36 14.29 -20.98
N SER A 405 2.33 14.32 -20.12
CA SER A 405 2.40 14.98 -18.81
C SER A 405 3.44 14.32 -17.89
N LEU A 406 3.41 13.00 -17.74
CA LEU A 406 4.41 12.23 -16.97
C LEU A 406 5.82 12.45 -17.51
N ALA A 407 6.00 12.41 -18.83
CA ALA A 407 7.30 12.69 -19.45
C ALA A 407 7.81 14.11 -19.13
N SER A 408 6.94 15.11 -19.16
CA SER A 408 7.30 16.49 -18.80
C SER A 408 7.68 16.68 -17.32
N LEU A 409 7.14 15.82 -16.45
CA LEU A 409 7.45 15.78 -15.02
C LEU A 409 8.67 14.89 -14.70
N GLY A 410 9.23 14.18 -15.69
CA GLY A 410 10.32 13.24 -15.48
C GLY A 410 9.91 11.95 -14.76
N ILE A 411 8.62 11.59 -14.79
CA ILE A 411 8.08 10.36 -14.22
C ILE A 411 8.12 9.27 -15.31
N ALA A 412 8.75 8.13 -15.00
CA ALA A 412 8.74 6.99 -15.91
C ALA A 412 7.38 6.29 -15.90
N GLY A 413 6.84 6.00 -17.08
CA GLY A 413 5.62 5.22 -17.27
C GLY A 413 5.90 3.71 -17.41
N PHE A 414 4.85 2.91 -17.28
CA PHE A 414 4.86 1.47 -17.52
C PHE A 414 4.71 1.14 -19.01
N LYS A 415 5.37 0.05 -19.42
CA LYS A 415 5.30 -0.52 -20.77
C LYS A 415 5.09 -2.02 -20.66
N ILE A 416 3.96 -2.50 -21.16
CA ILE A 416 3.68 -3.92 -21.33
C ILE A 416 3.79 -4.20 -22.82
N PRO A 417 4.81 -4.96 -23.28
CA PRO A 417 5.10 -5.09 -24.72
C PRO A 417 3.89 -5.52 -25.55
N GLN A 418 3.05 -6.40 -25.02
CA GLN A 418 1.83 -6.87 -25.69
C GLN A 418 0.81 -5.75 -25.98
N TRP A 419 0.91 -4.61 -25.29
CA TRP A 419 0.00 -3.47 -25.41
C TRP A 419 0.64 -2.24 -26.05
N GLU A 420 1.87 -2.38 -26.57
CA GLU A 420 2.59 -1.30 -27.26
C GLU A 420 2.69 -1.65 -28.76
N PRO A 421 1.61 -1.41 -29.54
CA PRO A 421 1.61 -1.73 -30.96
C PRO A 421 2.56 -0.82 -31.74
N GLY A 422 3.38 -1.43 -32.58
CA GLY A 422 4.18 -0.74 -33.58
C GLY A 422 3.34 -0.32 -34.79
N PRO A 423 3.95 0.40 -35.75
CA PRO A 423 3.27 0.91 -36.95
C PRO A 423 2.54 -0.16 -37.78
N ASP A 424 3.06 -1.40 -37.76
CA ASP A 424 2.52 -2.53 -38.54
C ASP A 424 1.69 -3.50 -37.68
N PHE A 425 1.15 -3.04 -36.54
CA PHE A 425 0.46 -3.87 -35.52
C PHE A 425 1.32 -4.98 -34.87
N GLY A 426 2.61 -5.08 -35.22
CA GLY A 426 3.58 -5.90 -34.49
C GLY A 426 4.02 -5.27 -33.17
N LEU A 427 4.77 -6.00 -32.34
CA LEU A 427 5.30 -5.45 -31.08
C LEU A 427 6.30 -4.32 -31.36
N LEU A 428 6.14 -3.18 -30.68
CA LEU A 428 7.10 -2.09 -30.75
C LEU A 428 8.44 -2.54 -30.12
N PRO A 429 9.57 -2.50 -30.84
CA PRO A 429 10.86 -2.90 -30.27
C PRO A 429 11.23 -2.02 -29.07
N GLY A 430 11.70 -2.63 -27.98
CA GLY A 430 12.00 -1.92 -26.72
C GLY A 430 13.04 -0.80 -26.85
N ASN A 431 13.90 -0.81 -27.88
CA ASN A 431 14.82 0.30 -28.16
C ASN A 431 14.13 1.56 -28.70
N ARG A 432 12.84 1.48 -29.04
CA ARG A 432 11.98 2.61 -29.44
C ARG A 432 11.11 3.13 -28.30
N TYR A 433 11.14 2.51 -27.13
CA TYR A 433 10.39 3.00 -25.98
C TYR A 433 10.95 4.34 -25.49
N PRO A 434 10.11 5.18 -24.86
CA PRO A 434 10.58 6.39 -24.20
C PRO A 434 11.70 6.07 -23.22
N ARG A 435 12.70 6.96 -23.17
CA ARG A 435 13.89 6.80 -22.31
C ARG A 435 13.52 6.55 -20.85
N LEU A 436 12.51 7.26 -20.33
CA LEU A 436 11.98 7.05 -18.99
C LEU A 436 10.80 6.08 -19.06
N SER A 437 11.10 4.79 -18.98
CA SER A 437 10.08 3.74 -18.94
C SER A 437 10.50 2.58 -18.04
N LEU A 438 9.53 1.95 -17.40
CA LEU A 438 9.65 0.64 -16.78
C LEU A 438 8.92 -0.36 -17.66
N THR A 439 9.64 -1.33 -18.20
CA THR A 439 9.06 -2.39 -19.03
C THR A 439 8.95 -3.68 -18.26
N THR A 440 7.78 -4.31 -18.29
CA THR A 440 7.57 -5.65 -17.74
C THR A 440 6.69 -6.47 -18.69
N TYR A 441 6.93 -7.78 -18.76
CA TYR A 441 6.10 -8.68 -19.56
C TYR A 441 4.75 -9.00 -18.92
N ALA A 442 4.69 -8.91 -17.59
CA ALA A 442 3.52 -9.18 -16.76
C ALA A 442 3.66 -8.42 -15.43
N THR A 443 2.53 -8.09 -14.81
CA THR A 443 2.48 -7.62 -13.41
C THR A 443 1.94 -8.75 -12.53
N HIS A 444 1.70 -8.46 -11.26
CA HIS A 444 1.02 -9.38 -10.34
C HIS A 444 -0.48 -9.58 -10.67
N ASP A 445 -1.05 -8.74 -11.54
CA ASP A 445 -2.45 -8.85 -12.02
C ASP A 445 -2.60 -9.73 -13.27
N HIS A 446 -1.48 -10.27 -13.77
CA HIS A 446 -1.45 -11.05 -14.99
C HIS A 446 -1.06 -12.49 -14.68
N ASP A 447 -1.59 -13.42 -15.48
CA ASP A 447 -1.11 -14.80 -15.47
C ASP A 447 0.38 -14.87 -15.85
N PRO A 448 1.12 -15.87 -15.33
CA PRO A 448 2.49 -16.11 -15.77
C PRO A 448 2.56 -16.43 -17.25
N LEU A 449 3.65 -16.05 -17.92
CA LEU A 449 3.86 -16.31 -19.37
C LEU A 449 3.71 -17.79 -19.79
N ARG A 450 3.98 -18.74 -18.88
CA ARG A 450 3.85 -20.18 -19.14
C ARG A 450 2.39 -20.68 -19.06
N ALA A 451 1.46 -19.89 -18.54
CA ALA A 451 0.06 -20.28 -18.38
C ALA A 451 -0.71 -20.32 -19.71
N THR A 452 -0.16 -19.74 -20.78
CA THR A 452 -0.71 -19.73 -22.14
C THR A 452 -0.06 -20.76 -23.05
#